data_AF-A0A142BI55-F1
#
_entry.id   AF-A0A142BI55-F1
#
_cell.length_a   1.000
_cell.length_b   1.000
_cell.length_c   1.000
_cell.angle_alpha   90.00
_cell.angle_beta   90.00
_cell.angle_gamma   90.00
#
_symmetry.space_group_name_H-M   'P 1'
#
loop_
_entity.id
_entity.type
_entity.pdbx_description
1 polymer ?
#
loop_
_entity_poly.entity_id
_entity_poly.type
_entity_poly.pdbx_seq_one_letter_code
_entity_poly.pdbx_strand_id
1 'polypeptide(L)'
;MEKQAVLDLYREQYSLEIGRKDAITSQCQTRFAIIVTEVSLLIYMFKTFALEANGYVLAGFVATGVITVILVCKAGVLLSSAYTGNEYSYLPLVSEIDAYRKELESVESAGSQFIDHLLEEYSACSGSNAKLNDKRLSLLNRSLNYIRYSAIAFALTGALFIGADLDSSSPRKPLEVEFDSCSLCLKSNTSTEVKDERP
;
A
#
# COMPACT_ATOMS: atom_id res chain seq x y z
N MET A 1 -12.68 -4.42 -44.65
CA MET A 1 -11.46 -3.75 -44.17
C MET A 1 -10.27 -4.41 -44.81
N GLU A 2 -9.26 -3.63 -45.20
CA GLU A 2 -7.98 -4.16 -45.65
C GLU A 2 -7.32 -4.93 -44.49
N LYS A 3 -6.78 -6.13 -44.73
CA LYS A 3 -6.20 -6.98 -43.66
C LYS A 3 -5.15 -6.24 -42.82
N GLN A 4 -4.41 -5.34 -43.47
CA GLN A 4 -3.42 -4.49 -42.83
C GLN A 4 -4.05 -3.57 -41.77
N ALA A 5 -5.19 -2.94 -42.07
CA ALA A 5 -5.89 -2.07 -41.11
C ALA A 5 -6.40 -2.84 -39.88
N VAL A 6 -6.80 -4.11 -40.05
CA VAL A 6 -7.21 -4.97 -38.93
C VAL A 6 -6.00 -5.34 -38.08
N LEU A 7 -4.86 -5.63 -38.70
CA LEU A 7 -3.62 -5.91 -38.00
C LEU A 7 -3.15 -4.73 -37.16
N ASP A 8 -3.22 -3.51 -37.73
CA ASP A 8 -2.85 -2.28 -37.02
C ASP A 8 -3.76 -2.05 -35.82
N LEU A 9 -5.08 -2.27 -35.95
CA LEU A 9 -6.02 -2.20 -34.83
C LEU A 9 -5.68 -3.19 -33.71
N TYR A 10 -5.35 -4.43 -34.05
CA TYR A 10 -5.02 -5.46 -33.07
C TYR A 10 -3.69 -5.20 -32.38
N ARG A 11 -2.71 -4.67 -33.11
CA ARG A 11 -1.45 -4.20 -32.55
C ARG A 11 -1.66 -3.05 -31.57
N GLU A 12 -2.49 -2.08 -31.93
CA GLU A 12 -2.84 -0.96 -31.04
C GLU A 12 -3.52 -1.48 -29.78
N GLN A 13 -4.52 -2.36 -29.92
CA GLN A 13 -5.23 -2.95 -28.78
C GLN A 13 -4.27 -3.72 -27.86
N TYR A 14 -3.36 -4.53 -28.42
CA TYR A 14 -2.33 -5.21 -27.64
C TYR A 14 -1.47 -4.21 -26.86
N SER A 15 -0.98 -3.17 -27.53
CA SER A 15 -0.16 -2.14 -26.89
C SER A 15 -0.91 -1.41 -25.77
N LEU A 16 -2.20 -1.15 -25.96
CA LEU A 16 -3.05 -0.55 -24.93
C LEU A 16 -3.21 -1.48 -23.72
N GLU A 17 -3.40 -2.79 -23.92
CA GLU A 17 -3.54 -3.75 -22.82
C GLU A 17 -2.25 -3.92 -22.01
N ILE A 18 -1.09 -3.85 -22.66
CA ILE A 18 0.20 -3.79 -21.96
C ILE A 18 0.33 -2.46 -21.20
N GLY A 19 -0.06 -1.32 -21.78
CA GLY A 19 -0.07 -0.05 -21.06
C GLY A 19 -1.02 -0.05 -19.84
N ARG A 20 -2.20 -0.67 -19.96
CA ARG A 20 -3.16 -0.85 -18.85
C ARG A 20 -2.56 -1.65 -17.70
N LYS A 21 -1.76 -2.68 -17.98
CA LYS A 21 -1.06 -3.46 -16.95
C LYS A 21 -0.18 -2.56 -16.07
N ASP A 22 0.60 -1.67 -16.68
CA ASP A 22 1.51 -0.78 -15.97
C ASP A 22 0.75 0.26 -15.17
N ALA A 23 -0.31 0.84 -15.75
CA ALA A 23 -1.21 1.76 -15.04
C ALA A 23 -1.86 1.11 -13.81
N ILE A 24 -2.38 -0.11 -13.94
CA ILE A 24 -2.97 -0.88 -12.82
C ILE A 24 -1.90 -1.15 -11.75
N THR A 25 -0.69 -1.52 -12.14
CA THR A 25 0.41 -1.82 -11.21
C THR A 25 0.85 -0.57 -10.43
N SER A 26 0.98 0.57 -11.11
CA SER A 26 1.25 1.86 -10.48
C SER A 26 0.14 2.22 -9.47
N GLN A 27 -1.13 2.06 -9.86
CA GLN A 27 -2.26 2.29 -8.94
C GLN A 27 -2.24 1.37 -7.72
N CYS A 28 -1.86 0.10 -7.87
CA CYS A 28 -1.67 -0.81 -6.74
C CYS A 28 -0.62 -0.25 -5.76
N GLN A 29 0.55 0.16 -6.28
CA GLN A 29 1.65 0.69 -5.45
C GLN A 29 1.24 1.94 -4.68
N THR A 30 0.59 2.90 -5.33
CA THR A 30 0.08 4.11 -4.66
C THR A 30 -0.89 3.76 -3.52
N ARG A 31 -1.79 2.79 -3.74
CA ARG A 31 -2.76 2.37 -2.71
C ARG A 31 -2.10 1.61 -1.57
N PHE A 32 -1.08 0.79 -1.85
CA PHE A 32 -0.27 0.17 -0.80
C PHE A 32 0.43 1.20 0.07
N ALA A 33 1.00 2.26 -0.52
CA ALA A 33 1.66 3.32 0.23
C ALA A 33 0.70 4.05 1.18
N ILE A 34 -0.55 4.30 0.75
CA ILE A 34 -1.61 4.87 1.60
C ILE A 34 -1.88 3.96 2.81
N ILE A 35 -2.06 2.65 2.58
CA ILE A 35 -2.29 1.67 3.66
C ILE A 35 -1.11 1.65 4.64
N VAL A 36 0.12 1.60 4.15
CA VAL A 36 1.31 1.58 5.02
C VAL A 36 1.36 2.82 5.90
N THR A 37 1.05 4.00 5.33
CA THR A 37 1.01 5.26 6.07
C THR A 37 -0.07 5.24 7.16
N GLU A 38 -1.28 4.78 6.84
CA GLU A 38 -2.38 4.65 7.80
C GLU A 38 -2.02 3.69 8.95
N VAL A 39 -1.42 2.53 8.63
CA VAL A 39 -0.97 1.55 9.63
C VAL A 39 0.13 2.13 10.52
N SER A 40 1.10 2.85 9.97
CA SER A 40 2.17 3.49 10.76
C SER A 40 1.61 4.49 11.77
N LEU A 41 0.63 5.31 11.37
CA LEU A 41 -0.01 6.26 12.27
C LEU A 41 -0.84 5.54 13.35
N LEU A 42 -1.58 4.48 13.00
CA LEU A 42 -2.29 3.67 13.98
C LEU A 42 -1.34 3.06 15.02
N ILE A 43 -0.21 2.51 14.59
CA ILE A 43 0.81 1.95 15.50
C ILE A 43 1.31 3.03 16.47
N TYR A 44 1.57 4.25 15.98
CA TYR A 44 1.95 5.37 16.84
C TYR A 44 0.88 5.67 17.90
N MET A 45 -0.38 5.78 17.49
CA MET A 45 -1.50 6.10 18.39
C MET A 45 -1.68 5.02 19.45
N PHE A 46 -1.61 3.73 19.09
CA PHE A 46 -1.69 2.62 20.04
C PHE A 46 -0.49 2.56 20.99
N LYS A 47 0.70 2.93 20.52
CA LYS A 47 1.91 2.94 21.35
C LYS A 47 1.89 4.05 22.40
N THR A 48 1.34 5.21 22.06
CA THR A 48 1.31 6.41 22.93
C THR A 48 0.01 6.54 23.73
N PHE A 49 -0.88 5.56 23.60
CA PHE A 49 -2.19 5.54 24.21
C PHE A 49 -2.14 5.50 25.76
N ALA A 50 -2.80 6.47 26.42
CA ALA A 50 -2.95 6.56 27.87
C ALA A 50 -4.35 6.12 28.34
N LEU A 51 -4.42 5.36 29.45
CA LEU A 51 -5.66 4.82 30.02
C LEU A 51 -6.44 5.80 30.94
N GLU A 52 -5.95 7.03 31.11
CA GLU A 52 -6.46 7.99 32.11
C GLU A 52 -7.78 8.68 31.72
N ALA A 53 -8.35 8.35 30.56
CA ALA A 53 -9.55 9.00 30.05
C ALA A 53 -10.85 8.33 30.49
N ASN A 54 -11.98 9.00 30.22
CA ASN A 54 -13.31 8.44 30.42
C ASN A 54 -13.46 7.11 29.66
N GLY A 55 -13.94 6.06 30.36
CA GLY A 55 -14.09 4.71 29.81
C GLY A 55 -14.95 4.64 28.53
N TYR A 56 -15.94 5.53 28.36
CA TYR A 56 -16.75 5.58 27.13
C TYR A 56 -15.93 6.08 25.93
N VAL A 57 -15.07 7.07 26.14
CA VAL A 57 -14.20 7.62 25.09
C VAL A 57 -13.15 6.58 24.70
N LEU A 58 -12.58 5.90 25.68
CA LEU A 58 -11.66 4.79 25.47
C LEU A 58 -12.30 3.66 24.65
N ALA A 59 -13.50 3.22 25.05
CA ALA A 59 -14.22 2.20 24.30
C ALA A 59 -14.49 2.63 22.84
N GLY A 60 -14.85 3.89 22.62
CA GLY A 60 -15.02 4.47 21.29
C GLY A 60 -13.74 4.47 20.45
N PHE A 61 -12.61 4.87 21.04
CA PHE A 61 -11.30 4.86 20.40
C PHE A 61 -10.87 3.45 20.00
N VAL A 62 -11.00 2.47 20.90
CA VAL A 62 -10.66 1.07 20.61
C VAL A 62 -11.59 0.50 19.53
N ALA A 63 -12.89 0.74 19.64
CA ALA A 63 -13.86 0.22 18.66
C ALA A 63 -13.59 0.77 17.25
N THR A 64 -13.39 2.07 17.12
CA THR A 64 -13.08 2.72 15.83
C THR A 64 -11.71 2.31 15.28
N GLY A 65 -10.71 2.15 16.15
CA GLY A 65 -9.38 1.63 15.79
C GLY A 65 -9.45 0.20 15.25
N VAL A 66 -10.19 -0.71 15.92
CA VAL A 66 -10.38 -2.09 15.47
C VAL A 66 -11.11 -2.13 14.12
N ILE A 67 -12.17 -1.33 13.95
CA ILE A 67 -12.87 -1.21 12.66
C ILE A 67 -11.90 -0.78 11.56
N THR A 68 -11.07 0.23 11.83
CA THR A 68 -10.06 0.72 10.89
C THR A 68 -9.10 -0.40 10.48
N VAL A 69 -8.55 -1.14 11.43
CA VAL A 69 -7.64 -2.28 11.17
C VAL A 69 -8.32 -3.34 10.29
N ILE A 70 -9.59 -3.71 10.59
CA ILE A 70 -10.33 -4.69 9.78
C ILE A 70 -10.49 -4.21 8.34
N LEU A 71 -10.83 -2.94 8.13
CA LEU A 71 -11.02 -2.36 6.80
C LEU A 71 -9.71 -2.31 6.02
N VAL A 72 -8.61 -1.90 6.67
CA VAL A 72 -7.28 -1.87 6.08
C VAL A 72 -6.82 -3.28 5.69
N CYS A 73 -7.03 -4.29 6.54
CA CYS A 73 -6.70 -5.67 6.23
C CYS A 73 -7.49 -6.17 5.01
N LYS A 74 -8.79 -5.89 4.94
CA LYS A 74 -9.62 -6.25 3.76
C LYS A 74 -9.12 -5.56 2.48
N ALA A 75 -8.77 -4.28 2.57
CA ALA A 75 -8.19 -3.55 1.44
C ALA A 75 -6.85 -4.17 0.99
N GLY A 76 -5.97 -4.50 1.93
CA GLY A 76 -4.67 -5.11 1.68
C GLY A 76 -4.77 -6.48 1.03
N VAL A 77 -5.69 -7.34 1.46
CA VAL A 77 -5.95 -8.65 0.83
C VAL A 77 -6.37 -8.48 -0.64
N LEU A 78 -7.33 -7.58 -0.90
CA LEU A 78 -7.79 -7.32 -2.27
C LEU A 78 -6.69 -6.73 -3.16
N LEU A 79 -5.87 -5.82 -2.64
CA LEU A 79 -4.72 -5.26 -3.37
C LEU A 79 -3.67 -6.34 -3.67
N SER A 80 -3.36 -7.20 -2.69
CA SER A 80 -2.43 -8.30 -2.88
C SER A 80 -2.92 -9.28 -3.96
N SER A 81 -4.21 -9.59 -3.97
CA SER A 81 -4.83 -10.39 -5.04
C SER A 81 -4.83 -9.68 -6.41
N ALA A 82 -4.90 -8.35 -6.46
CA ALA A 82 -4.82 -7.60 -7.71
C ALA A 82 -3.38 -7.48 -8.24
N TYR A 83 -2.38 -7.62 -7.36
CA TYR A 83 -0.96 -7.52 -7.70
C TYR A 83 -0.37 -8.89 -8.07
N THR A 84 -0.61 -9.92 -7.26
CA THR A 84 0.06 -11.23 -7.36
C THR A 84 -0.71 -12.23 -8.24
N GLY A 85 0.01 -13.17 -8.86
CA GLY A 85 -0.59 -14.32 -9.57
C GLY A 85 -1.20 -13.97 -10.93
N ASN A 86 -0.72 -12.91 -11.57
CA ASN A 86 -1.19 -12.45 -12.88
C ASN A 86 -0.14 -12.75 -13.95
N GLU A 87 -0.39 -13.76 -14.79
CA GLU A 87 0.47 -14.11 -15.93
C GLU A 87 -0.04 -13.42 -17.20
N TYR A 88 0.82 -12.59 -17.80
CA TYR A 88 0.49 -11.89 -19.04
C TYR A 88 0.95 -12.72 -20.23
N SER A 89 0.09 -12.77 -21.25
CA SER A 89 0.44 -13.34 -22.55
C SER A 89 1.22 -12.30 -23.35
N TYR A 90 2.34 -12.72 -23.93
CA TYR A 90 3.16 -11.89 -24.80
C TYR A 90 3.24 -12.52 -26.17
N LEU A 91 3.50 -11.68 -27.18
CA LEU A 91 3.77 -12.16 -28.52
C LEU A 91 5.01 -13.07 -28.52
N PRO A 92 5.07 -14.01 -29.47
CA PRO A 92 6.26 -14.83 -29.69
C PRO A 92 7.48 -13.95 -30.00
N LEU A 93 8.66 -14.52 -29.80
CA LEU A 93 9.91 -13.81 -30.04
C LEU A 93 10.02 -13.41 -31.51
N VAL A 94 10.66 -12.26 -31.77
CA VAL A 94 10.86 -11.77 -33.14
C VAL A 94 11.59 -12.82 -34.01
N SER A 95 12.49 -13.62 -33.42
CA SER A 95 13.15 -14.73 -34.09
C SER A 95 12.20 -15.84 -34.53
N GLU A 96 11.16 -16.13 -33.74
CA GLU A 96 10.16 -17.15 -34.06
C GLU A 96 9.22 -16.65 -35.17
N ILE A 97 8.82 -15.37 -35.09
CA ILE A 97 8.05 -14.70 -36.14
C ILE A 97 8.83 -14.67 -37.46
N ASP A 98 10.13 -14.37 -37.41
CA ASP A 98 11.01 -14.35 -38.58
C ASP A 98 11.26 -15.75 -39.15
N ALA A 99 11.38 -16.77 -38.29
CA ALA A 99 11.48 -18.16 -38.71
C ALA A 99 10.20 -18.59 -39.47
N TYR A 100 9.03 -18.31 -38.90
CA TYR A 100 7.75 -18.60 -39.54
C TYR A 100 7.58 -17.85 -40.87
N ARG A 101 7.99 -16.58 -40.93
CA ARG A 101 8.01 -15.81 -42.19
C ARG A 101 8.87 -16.50 -43.26
N LYS A 102 10.07 -16.96 -42.90
CA LYS A 102 10.99 -17.65 -43.81
C LYS A 102 10.44 -18.99 -44.29
N GLU A 103 9.77 -19.75 -43.42
CA GLU A 103 9.10 -21.00 -43.79
C GLU A 103 8.02 -20.78 -44.86
N LEU A 104 7.36 -19.63 -44.84
CA LEU A 104 6.33 -19.27 -45.80
C LEU A 104 6.86 -18.74 -47.15
N GLU A 105 8.16 -18.42 -47.30
CA GLU A 105 8.70 -17.76 -48.51
C GLU A 105 8.46 -18.53 -49.83
N SER A 106 8.24 -19.84 -49.76
CA SER A 106 7.97 -20.70 -50.92
C SER A 106 6.48 -20.84 -51.28
N VAL A 107 5.58 -20.23 -50.50
CA VAL A 107 4.13 -20.39 -50.64
C VAL A 107 3.54 -19.20 -51.41
N GLU A 108 2.72 -19.47 -52.43
CA GLU A 108 2.11 -18.44 -53.30
C GLU A 108 1.20 -17.44 -52.54
N SER A 109 0.79 -17.79 -51.31
CA SER A 109 -0.02 -16.95 -50.39
C SER A 109 0.70 -16.57 -49.09
N ALA A 110 2.03 -16.63 -49.06
CA ALA A 110 2.87 -16.37 -47.89
C ALA A 110 2.47 -15.13 -47.10
N GLY A 111 2.27 -14.00 -47.78
CA GLY A 111 1.93 -12.73 -47.14
C GLY A 111 0.57 -12.75 -46.43
N SER A 112 -0.43 -13.40 -47.02
CA SER A 112 -1.75 -13.54 -46.37
C SER A 112 -1.69 -14.44 -45.16
N GLN A 113 -1.04 -15.61 -45.28
CA GLN A 113 -0.92 -16.58 -44.18
C GLN A 113 -0.13 -15.99 -43.01
N PHE A 114 0.93 -15.23 -43.31
CA PHE A 114 1.70 -14.52 -42.29
C PHE A 114 0.85 -13.48 -41.55
N ILE A 115 0.08 -12.67 -42.27
CA ILE A 115 -0.82 -11.68 -41.65
C ILE A 115 -1.90 -12.38 -40.81
N ASP A 116 -2.47 -13.49 -41.30
CA ASP A 116 -3.50 -14.24 -40.59
C ASP A 116 -2.93 -14.84 -39.28
N HIS A 117 -1.70 -15.36 -39.30
CA HIS A 117 -1.00 -15.82 -38.09
C HIS A 117 -0.75 -14.67 -37.10
N LEU A 118 -0.27 -13.52 -37.56
CA LEU A 118 -0.09 -12.36 -36.68
C LEU A 118 -1.41 -11.91 -36.06
N LEU A 119 -2.49 -11.85 -36.85
CA LEU A 119 -3.82 -11.49 -36.36
C LEU A 119 -4.28 -12.44 -35.24
N GLU A 120 -4.04 -13.74 -35.40
CA GLU A 120 -4.35 -14.74 -34.38
C GLU A 120 -3.54 -14.51 -33.09
N GLU A 121 -2.22 -14.34 -33.19
CA GLU A 121 -1.33 -14.09 -32.05
C GLU A 121 -1.70 -12.81 -31.30
N TYR A 122 -1.91 -11.70 -32.01
CA TYR A 122 -2.31 -10.43 -31.40
C TYR A 122 -3.69 -10.53 -30.74
N SER A 123 -4.66 -11.19 -31.38
CA SER A 123 -6.01 -11.38 -30.84
C SER A 123 -6.00 -12.21 -29.56
N ALA A 124 -5.29 -13.34 -29.57
CA ALA A 124 -5.19 -14.25 -28.44
C ALA A 124 -4.52 -13.57 -27.25
N CYS A 125 -3.38 -12.90 -27.48
CA CYS A 125 -2.67 -12.17 -26.43
C CYS A 125 -3.51 -11.02 -25.86
N SER A 126 -4.10 -10.20 -26.73
CA SER A 126 -4.91 -9.05 -26.30
C SER A 126 -6.15 -9.48 -25.53
N GLY A 127 -6.86 -10.51 -26.00
CA GLY A 127 -8.06 -11.03 -25.35
C GLY A 127 -7.78 -11.64 -23.97
N SER A 128 -6.67 -12.37 -23.83
CA SER A 128 -6.22 -12.91 -22.54
C SER A 128 -5.86 -11.78 -21.56
N ASN A 129 -5.05 -10.82 -22.02
CA ASN A 129 -4.59 -9.69 -21.22
C ASN A 129 -5.74 -8.76 -20.79
N ALA A 130 -6.72 -8.51 -21.68
CA ALA A 130 -7.90 -7.71 -21.36
C ALA A 130 -8.72 -8.32 -20.22
N LYS A 131 -9.01 -9.63 -20.28
CA LYS A 131 -9.73 -10.34 -19.21
C LYS A 131 -8.99 -10.25 -17.88
N LEU A 132 -7.67 -10.38 -17.91
CA LEU A 132 -6.82 -10.26 -16.73
C LEU A 132 -6.84 -8.84 -16.17
N ASN A 133 -6.67 -7.82 -17.02
CA ASN A 133 -6.74 -6.41 -16.65
C ASN A 133 -8.09 -6.04 -16.03
N ASP A 134 -9.20 -6.51 -16.60
CA ASP A 134 -10.54 -6.24 -16.08
C ASP A 134 -10.76 -6.87 -14.69
N LYS A 135 -10.29 -8.11 -14.49
CA LYS A 135 -10.31 -8.76 -13.18
C LYS A 135 -9.48 -7.99 -12.15
N ARG A 136 -8.26 -7.59 -12.50
CA ARG A 136 -7.37 -6.80 -11.62
C ARG A 136 -8.01 -5.45 -11.29
N LEU A 137 -8.59 -4.78 -12.28
CA LEU A 137 -9.27 -3.49 -12.10
C LEU A 137 -10.51 -3.61 -11.20
N SER A 138 -11.29 -4.68 -11.34
CA SER A 138 -12.42 -5.00 -10.45
C SER A 138 -11.97 -5.13 -8.98
N LEU A 139 -10.91 -5.88 -8.71
CA LEU A 139 -10.33 -6.03 -7.37
C LEU A 139 -9.81 -4.69 -6.83
N LEU A 140 -9.13 -3.91 -7.68
CA LEU A 140 -8.67 -2.57 -7.37
C LEU A 140 -9.81 -1.63 -6.98
N ASN A 141 -10.91 -1.62 -7.74
CA ASN A 141 -12.06 -0.77 -7.45
C ASN A 141 -12.76 -1.19 -6.15
N ARG A 142 -12.82 -2.50 -5.87
CA ARG A 142 -13.32 -3.01 -4.60
C ARG A 142 -12.42 -2.59 -3.43
N SER A 143 -11.09 -2.66 -3.57
CA SER A 143 -10.17 -2.25 -2.51
C SER A 143 -10.28 -0.76 -2.21
N LEU A 144 -10.51 0.08 -3.23
CA LEU A 144 -10.73 1.52 -3.05
C LEU A 144 -11.91 1.82 -2.12
N ASN A 145 -13.00 1.04 -2.17
CA ASN A 145 -14.12 1.22 -1.26
C ASN A 145 -13.70 1.00 0.20
N TYR A 146 -12.90 -0.03 0.47
CA TYR A 146 -12.41 -0.31 1.82
C TYR A 146 -11.42 0.75 2.30
N ILE A 147 -10.54 1.27 1.43
CA ILE A 147 -9.64 2.39 1.75
C ILE A 147 -10.45 3.66 2.09
N ARG A 148 -11.51 3.94 1.33
CA ARG A 148 -12.38 5.09 1.64
C ARG A 148 -13.06 4.95 2.99
N TYR A 149 -13.57 3.76 3.31
CA TYR A 149 -14.19 3.51 4.61
C TYR A 149 -13.16 3.50 5.76
N SER A 150 -11.95 2.98 5.54
CA SER A 150 -10.88 3.02 6.55
C SER A 150 -10.49 4.45 6.85
N ALA A 151 -10.31 5.29 5.83
CA ALA A 151 -9.97 6.71 6.03
C ALA A 151 -11.00 7.46 6.91
N ILE A 152 -12.30 7.17 6.75
CA ILE A 152 -13.35 7.76 7.59
C ILE A 152 -13.22 7.25 9.03
N ALA A 153 -13.08 5.94 9.24
CA ALA A 153 -12.92 5.34 10.56
C ALA A 153 -11.63 5.80 11.27
N PHE A 154 -10.54 5.94 10.50
CA PHE A 154 -9.25 6.45 10.96
C PHE A 154 -9.36 7.91 11.39
N ALA A 155 -10.04 8.76 10.61
CA ALA A 155 -10.27 10.16 10.98
C ALA A 155 -11.05 10.28 12.30
N LEU A 156 -12.06 9.43 12.51
CA LEU A 156 -12.79 9.36 13.79
C LEU A 156 -11.89 8.90 14.93
N THR A 157 -11.07 7.87 14.70
CA THR A 157 -10.09 7.36 15.67
C THR A 157 -9.10 8.48 16.06
N GLY A 158 -8.59 9.23 15.09
CA GLY A 158 -7.72 10.40 15.26
C GLY A 158 -8.37 11.52 16.05
N ALA A 159 -9.62 11.86 15.72
CA ALA A 159 -10.37 12.90 16.43
C ALA A 159 -10.59 12.54 17.90
N LEU A 160 -10.92 11.27 18.21
CA LEU A 160 -11.05 10.80 19.59
C LEU A 160 -9.71 10.84 20.33
N PHE A 161 -8.63 10.41 19.68
CA PHE A 161 -7.29 10.40 20.27
C PHE A 161 -6.80 11.79 20.67
N ILE A 162 -6.90 12.75 19.74
CA ILE A 162 -6.46 14.13 19.98
C ILE A 162 -7.45 14.87 20.90
N GLY A 163 -8.74 14.74 20.65
CA GLY A 163 -9.79 15.50 21.35
C GLY A 163 -9.91 15.13 22.83
N ALA A 164 -9.57 13.90 23.20
CA ALA A 164 -9.57 13.43 24.58
C ALA A 164 -8.19 13.39 25.24
N ASP A 165 -7.17 13.97 24.60
CA ASP A 165 -5.78 14.02 25.10
C ASP A 165 -5.26 12.63 25.51
N LEU A 166 -5.54 11.62 24.67
CA LEU A 166 -5.13 10.23 24.90
C LEU A 166 -3.63 10.01 24.66
N ASP A 167 -2.92 11.03 24.17
CA ASP A 167 -1.49 10.99 23.93
C ASP A 167 -0.71 11.18 25.24
N SER A 168 -0.14 10.09 25.75
CA SER A 168 0.76 10.12 26.93
C SER A 168 2.04 10.91 26.70
N SER A 169 2.44 11.12 25.44
CA SER A 169 3.64 11.87 25.07
C SER A 169 3.38 13.38 24.88
N SER A 170 2.14 13.83 25.08
CA SER A 170 1.76 15.23 25.04
C SER A 170 2.50 16.03 26.13
N PRO A 171 3.24 17.12 25.80
CA PRO A 171 3.93 17.99 26.76
C PRO A 171 3.02 18.68 27.78
N ARG A 172 1.71 18.52 27.63
CA ARG A 172 0.67 19.12 28.47
C ARG A 172 0.46 18.35 29.78
N LYS A 173 0.92 17.09 29.85
CA LYS A 173 0.85 16.30 31.07
C LYS A 173 2.00 16.69 32.01
N PRO A 174 1.74 16.94 33.31
CA PRO A 174 2.79 17.26 34.26
C PRO A 174 3.79 16.09 34.32
N LEU A 175 5.06 16.38 34.10
CA LEU A 175 6.14 15.42 34.31
C LEU A 175 6.22 15.11 35.81
N GLU A 176 5.77 13.92 36.20
CA GLU A 176 6.11 13.36 37.52
C GLU A 176 7.59 13.01 37.52
N VAL A 177 8.43 13.97 37.93
CA VAL A 177 9.85 13.73 38.19
C VAL A 177 9.94 13.11 39.58
N GLU A 178 10.01 11.78 39.64
CA GLU A 178 10.35 11.09 40.87
C GLU A 178 11.82 11.38 41.18
N PHE A 179 12.06 12.34 42.07
CA PHE A 179 13.39 12.61 42.59
C PHE A 179 13.80 11.44 43.48
N ASP A 180 14.54 10.49 42.91
CA ASP A 180 15.21 9.45 43.66
C ASP A 180 16.23 10.12 44.58
N SER A 181 15.80 10.35 45.82
CA SER A 181 16.54 11.10 46.82
C SER A 181 17.72 10.24 47.24
N CYS A 182 18.86 10.40 46.57
CA CYS A 182 20.13 9.82 46.97
C CYS A 182 20.52 10.38 48.35
N SER A 183 20.06 9.71 49.40
CA SER A 183 20.30 10.00 50.82
C SER A 183 21.77 9.88 51.22
N LEU A 184 22.65 9.49 50.29
CA LEU A 184 24.08 9.29 50.50
C LEU A 184 24.94 10.55 50.26
N CYS A 185 24.42 11.61 49.62
CA CYS A 185 25.21 12.83 49.37
C CYS A 185 25.19 13.86 50.52
N LEU A 186 24.38 13.69 51.57
CA LEU A 186 24.28 14.66 52.68
C LEU A 186 25.23 14.39 53.86
N LYS A 187 26.09 13.37 53.81
CA LYS A 187 26.98 13.01 54.93
C LYS A 187 28.40 13.58 54.90
N SER A 188 28.80 14.41 53.92
CA SER A 188 30.21 14.85 53.83
C SER A 188 30.55 16.24 54.37
N ASN A 189 29.58 17.07 54.80
CA ASN A 189 29.86 18.50 55.12
C ASN A 189 29.60 18.91 56.57
N THR A 190 29.88 18.05 57.53
CA THR A 190 29.95 18.43 58.96
C THR A 190 31.21 17.88 59.60
N SER A 191 32.38 18.43 59.25
CA SER A 191 33.63 18.34 60.04
C SER A 191 34.69 19.29 59.47
N THR A 192 34.69 20.55 59.89
CA THR A 192 35.87 21.42 59.92
C THR A 192 35.54 22.58 60.87
N GLU A 193 35.75 22.39 62.17
CA GLU A 193 36.90 22.91 62.92
C GLU A 193 37.15 24.41 62.71
N VAL A 194 36.75 25.22 63.70
CA VAL A 194 37.45 26.47 64.05
C VAL A 194 37.72 26.41 65.55
N LYS A 195 39.00 26.16 65.88
CA LYS A 195 39.58 26.35 67.21
C LYS A 195 39.69 27.85 67.48
N ASP A 196 39.11 28.27 68.59
CA ASP A 196 39.19 29.64 69.12
C ASP A 196 40.30 29.67 70.19
N GLU A 197 41.49 30.17 69.81
CA GLU A 197 42.58 30.47 70.74
C GLU A 197 42.49 31.94 71.16
N ARG A 198 42.17 32.12 72.45
CA ARG A 198 42.33 33.37 73.21
C ARG A 198 43.81 33.67 73.45
N PRO A 199 44.18 34.95 73.53
CA PRO A 199 45.08 35.46 74.57
C PRO A 199 44.30 35.92 75.81
#